data_AF-A0A7Y0FMR7-F1
#
_entry.id   AF-A0A7Y0FMR7-F1
#
_cell.length_a   1.000
_cell.length_b   1.000
_cell.length_c   1.000
_cell.angle_alpha   90.00
_cell.angle_beta   90.00
_cell.angle_gamma   90.00
#
_symmetry.space_group_name_H-M   'P 1'
#
loop_
_entity.id
_entity.type
_entity.pdbx_description
1 polymer ?
#
loop_
_entity_poly.entity_id
_entity_poly.type
_entity_poly.pdbx_seq_one_letter_code
_entity_poly.pdbx_strand_id
1 'polypeptide(L)'
;MIPQAVNIEFSQGHINKVFVALTSTDEELRNYFSKYIHNEYDDDLSERLYYLDIAEIARFLVDKVEMEQTIFFQDLFAQIEVILSKCDSYVDELVVFGLFESIQNNCSHRATDYYYSFDKWLHPISKQKWDGLIDRWEGEDWRDKGIDS
;
A
#
# COMPACT_ATOMS: atom_id res chain seq x y z
N MET A 1 -16.34 -25.12 -17.99
CA MET A 1 -15.34 -24.03 -17.89
C MET A 1 -14.19 -24.55 -17.05
N ILE A 2 -12.98 -24.61 -17.60
CA ILE A 2 -11.78 -24.86 -16.81
C ILE A 2 -11.43 -23.52 -16.15
N PRO A 3 -11.21 -23.43 -14.83
CA PRO A 3 -10.74 -22.19 -14.23
C PRO A 3 -9.43 -21.80 -14.91
N GLN A 4 -9.38 -20.61 -15.51
CA GLN A 4 -8.11 -20.03 -15.94
C GLN A 4 -7.23 -19.95 -14.68
N ALA A 5 -6.05 -20.57 -14.75
CA ALA A 5 -5.07 -20.40 -13.69
C ALA A 5 -4.81 -18.89 -13.55
N VAL A 6 -5.08 -18.34 -12.37
CA VAL A 6 -4.69 -16.97 -12.05
C VAL A 6 -3.17 -16.93 -12.21
N ASN A 7 -2.66 -16.09 -13.11
CA ASN A 7 -1.23 -15.95 -13.31
C ASN A 7 -0.66 -15.16 -12.13
N ILE A 8 -0.26 -15.87 -11.08
CA ILE A 8 0.36 -15.29 -9.89
C ILE A 8 1.78 -14.84 -10.25
N GLU A 9 2.01 -13.53 -10.26
CA GLU A 9 3.31 -12.90 -10.52
C GLU A 9 3.99 -12.46 -9.21
N PHE A 10 3.19 -12.15 -8.18
CA PHE A 10 3.65 -11.71 -6.86
C PHE A 10 3.29 -12.76 -5.82
N SER A 11 4.29 -13.25 -5.08
CA SER A 11 4.08 -14.31 -4.09
C SER A 11 5.00 -14.13 -2.89
N GLN A 12 4.64 -14.73 -1.76
CA GLN A 12 5.46 -14.74 -0.56
C GLN A 12 6.89 -15.26 -0.84
N GLY A 13 7.01 -16.33 -1.64
CA GLY A 13 8.31 -16.89 -2.03
C GLY A 13 9.18 -15.94 -2.87
N HIS A 14 8.60 -14.88 -3.43
CA HIS A 14 9.30 -13.86 -4.22
C HIS A 14 9.00 -12.44 -3.70
N ILE A 15 8.87 -12.28 -2.38
CA ILE A 15 8.37 -11.04 -1.78
C ILE A 15 9.18 -9.79 -2.18
N ASN A 16 10.48 -9.95 -2.43
CA ASN A 16 11.32 -8.84 -2.89
C ASN A 16 10.82 -8.22 -4.21
N LYS A 17 10.13 -8.98 -5.08
CA LYS A 17 9.50 -8.42 -6.28
C LYS A 17 8.41 -7.40 -5.95
N VAL A 18 7.68 -7.59 -4.84
CA VAL A 18 6.65 -6.64 -4.37
C VAL A 18 7.32 -5.32 -4.00
N PHE A 19 8.34 -5.37 -3.12
CA PHE A 19 9.06 -4.17 -2.68
C PHE A 19 9.78 -3.45 -3.82
N VAL A 20 10.44 -4.20 -4.71
CA VAL A 20 11.07 -3.62 -5.91
C VAL A 20 10.03 -2.94 -6.78
N ALA A 21 8.90 -3.59 -7.06
CA ALA A 21 7.84 -3.01 -7.88
C ALA A 21 7.33 -1.69 -7.26
N LEU A 22 6.98 -1.69 -5.97
CA LEU A 22 6.50 -0.49 -5.27
C LEU A 22 7.54 0.64 -5.27
N THR A 23 8.78 0.34 -4.92
CA THR A 23 9.81 1.38 -4.77
C THR A 23 10.35 1.89 -6.10
N SER A 24 10.20 1.13 -7.19
CA SER A 24 10.72 1.51 -8.50
C SER A 24 9.95 2.63 -9.20
N THR A 25 8.78 3.03 -8.68
CA THR A 25 7.94 4.09 -9.26
C THR A 25 8.46 5.50 -8.99
N ASP A 26 9.34 5.66 -8.00
CA ASP A 26 9.92 6.96 -7.63
C ASP A 26 11.33 6.80 -7.06
N GLU A 27 12.24 7.71 -7.44
CA GLU A 27 13.63 7.66 -6.99
C GLU A 27 13.76 7.99 -5.50
N GLU A 28 12.97 8.94 -5.00
CA GLU A 28 13.04 9.32 -3.59
C GLU A 28 12.53 8.19 -2.69
N LEU A 29 11.40 7.56 -3.03
CA LEU A 29 10.88 6.37 -2.36
C LEU A 29 11.92 5.23 -2.37
N ARG A 30 12.55 4.96 -3.50
CA ARG A 30 13.60 3.93 -3.60
C ARG A 30 14.77 4.20 -2.67
N ASN A 31 15.23 5.45 -2.63
CA ASN A 31 16.36 5.84 -1.79
C ASN A 31 15.99 5.81 -0.30
N TYR A 32 14.79 6.30 0.04
CA TYR A 32 14.22 6.24 1.38
C TYR A 32 14.16 4.80 1.89
N PHE A 33 13.57 3.91 1.11
CA PHE A 33 13.40 2.52 1.50
C PHE A 33 14.73 1.76 1.58
N SER A 34 15.65 1.99 0.64
CA SER A 34 17.00 1.41 0.70
C SER A 34 17.74 1.84 1.97
N LYS A 35 17.61 3.10 2.37
CA LYS A 35 18.20 3.60 3.61
C LYS A 35 17.58 2.96 4.85
N TYR A 36 16.27 2.77 4.87
CA TYR A 36 15.59 2.04 5.95
C TYR A 36 16.12 0.61 6.06
N ILE A 37 16.21 -0.12 4.94
CA ILE A 37 16.71 -1.49 4.93
C ILE A 37 18.14 -1.58 5.49
N HIS A 38 19.03 -0.68 5.06
CA HIS A 38 20.39 -0.61 5.57
C HIS A 38 20.41 -0.34 7.09
N ASN A 39 19.61 0.62 7.56
CA ASN A 39 19.61 1.01 8.97
C ASN A 39 19.04 -0.07 9.91
N GLU A 40 17.94 -0.73 9.51
CA GLU A 40 17.26 -1.70 10.36
C GLU A 40 17.91 -3.08 10.33
N TYR A 41 18.51 -3.45 9.20
CA TYR A 41 18.98 -4.82 8.97
C TYR A 41 20.48 -4.94 8.70
N ASP A 42 21.23 -3.83 8.60
CA ASP A 42 22.64 -3.83 8.16
C ASP A 42 22.83 -4.63 6.84
N ASP A 43 21.84 -4.50 5.96
CA ASP A 43 21.70 -5.26 4.70
C ASP A 43 21.55 -6.81 4.86
N ASP A 44 21.46 -7.35 6.08
CA ASP A 44 21.14 -8.75 6.37
C ASP A 44 19.62 -8.99 6.40
N LEU A 45 19.09 -9.45 5.28
CA LEU A 45 17.64 -9.66 5.11
C LEU A 45 17.11 -10.99 5.69
N SER A 46 17.92 -11.73 6.45
CA SER A 46 17.51 -13.04 6.99
C SER A 46 16.41 -12.95 8.06
N GLU A 47 16.36 -11.86 8.81
CA GLU A 47 15.36 -11.60 9.86
C GLU A 47 14.32 -10.54 9.46
N ARG A 48 14.17 -10.31 8.15
CA ARG A 48 13.35 -9.24 7.60
C ARG A 48 11.86 -9.39 7.94
N LEU A 49 11.27 -8.35 8.52
CA LEU A 49 9.85 -8.30 8.92
C LEU A 49 9.02 -7.54 7.88
N TYR A 50 8.49 -8.26 6.89
CA TYR A 50 7.84 -7.64 5.72
C TYR A 50 6.67 -6.70 6.05
N TYR A 51 5.92 -6.98 7.13
CA TYR A 51 4.86 -6.08 7.59
C TYR A 51 5.39 -4.74 8.11
N LEU A 52 6.54 -4.72 8.80
CA LEU A 52 7.17 -3.47 9.23
C LEU A 52 7.72 -2.70 8.03
N ASP A 53 8.31 -3.41 7.07
CA ASP A 53 8.88 -2.79 5.89
C ASP A 53 7.82 -2.12 5.00
N ILE A 54 6.68 -2.77 4.80
CA ILE A 54 5.61 -2.16 4.00
C ILE A 54 4.90 -1.03 4.75
N ALA A 55 4.86 -1.09 6.09
CA ALA A 55 4.39 0.02 6.93
C ALA A 55 5.33 1.23 6.84
N GLU A 56 6.62 1.02 6.61
CA GLU A 56 7.57 2.11 6.36
C GLU A 56 7.30 2.82 5.03
N ILE A 57 6.92 2.07 3.99
CA ILE A 57 6.43 2.66 2.74
C ILE A 57 5.15 3.46 3.02
N ALA A 58 4.20 2.94 3.79
CA ALA A 58 2.98 3.67 4.15
C ALA A 58 3.27 5.02 4.82
N ARG A 59 4.21 5.05 5.77
CA ARG A 59 4.65 6.28 6.45
C ARG A 59 5.15 7.33 5.47
N PHE A 60 6.03 6.93 4.54
CA PHE A 60 6.53 7.81 3.49
C PHE A 60 5.39 8.39 2.63
N LEU A 61 4.40 7.57 2.25
CA LEU A 61 3.27 8.05 1.45
C LEU A 61 2.44 9.09 2.20
N VAL A 62 2.16 8.87 3.49
CA VAL A 62 1.42 9.85 4.29
C VAL A 62 2.19 11.17 4.42
N ASP A 63 3.51 11.12 4.65
CA ASP A 63 4.36 12.32 4.66
C ASP A 63 4.27 13.09 3.33
N LYS A 64 4.26 12.37 2.20
CA LYS A 64 4.16 12.99 0.87
C LYS A 64 2.81 13.60 0.58
N VAL A 65 1.72 13.02 1.11
CA VAL A 65 0.40 13.64 1.02
C VAL A 65 0.37 14.97 1.77
N GLU A 66 0.91 15.03 3.00
CA GLU A 66 0.94 16.27 3.79
C GLU A 66 1.81 17.37 3.16
N MET A 67 2.86 16.98 2.43
CA MET A 67 3.72 17.90 1.69
C MET A 67 3.18 18.27 0.31
N GLU A 68 2.00 17.76 -0.08
CA GLU A 68 1.43 17.89 -1.43
C GLU A 68 2.35 17.36 -2.56
N GLN A 69 3.27 16.45 -2.23
CA GLN A 69 4.28 15.87 -3.14
C GLN A 69 3.84 14.53 -3.70
N THR A 70 2.70 14.52 -4.40
CA THR A 70 2.02 13.27 -4.80
C THR A 70 2.11 12.96 -6.29
N ILE A 71 3.08 13.53 -7.01
CA ILE A 71 3.17 13.40 -8.48
C ILE A 71 3.36 11.94 -8.92
N PHE A 72 4.10 11.14 -8.15
CA PHE A 72 4.38 9.73 -8.43
C PHE A 72 3.27 8.77 -8.00
N PHE A 73 2.25 9.26 -7.29
CA PHE A 73 1.20 8.39 -6.74
C PHE A 73 0.40 7.69 -7.83
N GLN A 74 0.20 8.33 -8.99
CA GLN A 74 -0.50 7.69 -10.10
C GLN A 74 0.17 6.38 -10.52
N ASP A 75 1.51 6.38 -10.66
CA ASP A 75 2.27 5.21 -11.07
C ASP A 75 2.37 4.18 -9.94
N LEU A 76 2.54 4.65 -8.69
CA LEU A 76 2.57 3.78 -7.51
C LEU A 76 1.26 3.00 -7.34
N PHE A 77 0.11 3.69 -7.36
CA PHE A 77 -1.18 3.03 -7.15
C PHE A 77 -1.58 2.16 -8.33
N ALA A 78 -1.16 2.51 -9.56
CA ALA A 78 -1.26 1.59 -10.69
C ALA A 78 -0.42 0.32 -10.47
N GLN A 79 0.77 0.44 -9.88
CA GLN A 79 1.61 -0.71 -9.54
C GLN A 79 1.01 -1.56 -8.41
N ILE A 80 0.39 -0.93 -7.40
CA ILE A 80 -0.39 -1.62 -6.35
C ILE A 80 -1.54 -2.42 -6.96
N GLU A 81 -2.28 -1.85 -7.91
CA GLU A 81 -3.36 -2.53 -8.62
C GLU A 81 -2.84 -3.78 -9.37
N VAL A 82 -1.72 -3.65 -10.08
CA VAL A 82 -1.08 -4.78 -10.77
C VAL A 82 -0.69 -5.87 -9.78
N ILE A 83 -0.10 -5.51 -8.64
CA ILE A 83 0.27 -6.46 -7.58
C ILE A 83 -0.96 -7.21 -7.10
N LEU A 84 -2.01 -6.48 -6.67
CA LEU A 84 -3.24 -7.06 -6.14
C LEU A 84 -3.95 -7.97 -7.15
N SER A 85 -3.91 -7.65 -8.45
CA SER A 85 -4.53 -8.46 -9.50
C SER A 85 -3.83 -9.80 -9.79
N LYS A 86 -2.58 -9.95 -9.38
CA LYS A 86 -1.71 -11.09 -9.71
C LYS A 86 -0.90 -11.59 -8.51
N CYS A 87 -1.47 -11.51 -7.31
CA CYS A 87 -0.81 -11.92 -6.09
C CYS A 87 -1.33 -13.25 -5.53
N ASP A 88 -0.56 -13.86 -4.63
CA ASP A 88 -1.08 -14.88 -3.71
C ASP A 88 -1.75 -14.24 -2.49
N SER A 89 -2.40 -15.07 -1.66
CA SER A 89 -3.13 -14.58 -0.49
C SER A 89 -2.25 -13.87 0.53
N TYR A 90 -0.98 -14.27 0.67
CA TYR A 90 -0.07 -13.63 1.60
C TYR A 90 0.28 -12.21 1.16
N VAL A 91 0.59 -12.01 -0.12
CA VAL A 91 0.87 -10.69 -0.67
C VAL A 91 -0.38 -9.82 -0.67
N ASP A 92 -1.56 -10.40 -0.90
CA ASP A 92 -2.83 -9.69 -0.75
C ASP A 92 -3.00 -9.13 0.67
N GLU A 93 -2.83 -9.98 1.69
CA GLU A 93 -2.89 -9.58 3.10
C GLU A 93 -1.82 -8.55 3.45
N LEU A 94 -0.59 -8.71 2.93
CA LEU A 94 0.49 -7.75 3.16
C LEU A 94 0.15 -6.36 2.60
N VAL A 95 -0.46 -6.27 1.41
CA VAL A 95 -0.88 -4.99 0.86
C VAL A 95 -2.08 -4.42 1.64
N VAL A 96 -3.07 -5.24 1.97
CA VAL A 96 -4.28 -4.74 2.66
C VAL A 96 -3.97 -4.34 4.12
N PHE A 97 -3.46 -5.27 4.93
CA PHE A 97 -3.23 -5.05 6.37
C PHE A 97 -1.85 -4.44 6.65
N GLY A 98 -0.86 -4.66 5.76
CA GLY A 98 0.45 -4.04 5.92
C GLY A 98 0.49 -2.62 5.38
N LEU A 99 0.08 -2.39 4.11
CA LEU A 99 0.16 -1.06 3.49
C LEU A 99 -1.06 -0.20 3.81
N PHE A 100 -2.27 -0.62 3.42
CA PHE A 100 -3.45 0.24 3.51
C PHE A 100 -3.83 0.55 4.96
N GLU A 101 -3.85 -0.45 5.85
CA GLU A 101 -4.11 -0.22 7.28
C GLU A 101 -3.06 0.72 7.89
N SER A 102 -1.79 0.57 7.51
CA SER A 102 -0.75 1.49 7.97
C SER A 102 -0.95 2.92 7.46
N ILE A 103 -1.42 3.12 6.22
CA ILE A 103 -1.76 4.46 5.72
C ILE A 103 -2.90 5.04 6.58
N GLN A 104 -3.99 4.30 6.78
CA GLN A 104 -5.13 4.75 7.60
C GLN A 104 -4.70 5.10 9.02
N ASN A 105 -3.91 4.25 9.67
CA ASN A 105 -3.37 4.48 11.01
C ASN A 105 -2.48 5.74 11.06
N ASN A 106 -1.57 5.92 10.09
CA ASN A 106 -0.72 7.11 10.05
C ASN A 106 -1.53 8.40 9.78
N CYS A 107 -2.58 8.34 8.96
CA CYS A 107 -3.50 9.45 8.73
C CYS A 107 -4.35 9.79 9.97
N SER A 108 -4.77 8.79 10.76
CA SER A 108 -5.61 8.99 11.95
C SER A 108 -4.97 9.88 13.04
N HIS A 109 -3.64 9.99 13.03
CA HIS A 109 -2.86 10.83 13.94
C HIS A 109 -2.54 12.21 13.36
N ARG A 110 -3.10 12.53 12.18
CA ARG A 110 -2.74 13.69 11.36
C ARG A 110 -4.00 14.38 10.83
N ALA A 111 -3.82 15.46 10.07
CA ALA A 111 -4.93 16.21 9.48
C ALA A 111 -5.48 15.58 8.18
N THR A 112 -4.84 14.52 7.68
CA THR A 112 -5.19 13.87 6.41
C THR A 112 -6.41 12.96 6.58
N ASP A 113 -7.48 13.26 5.86
CA ASP A 113 -8.68 12.43 5.79
C ASP A 113 -8.45 11.20 4.89
N TYR A 114 -8.25 10.02 5.49
CA TYR A 114 -8.03 8.80 4.72
C TYR A 114 -9.29 8.24 4.04
N TYR A 115 -10.51 8.69 4.38
CA TYR A 115 -11.72 8.19 3.73
C TYR A 115 -11.72 8.49 2.23
N TYR A 116 -11.27 9.69 1.85
CA TYR A 116 -11.37 10.18 0.47
C TYR A 116 -10.07 10.74 -0.11
N SER A 117 -9.05 11.08 0.69
CA SER A 117 -7.83 11.74 0.18
C SER A 117 -7.06 10.90 -0.85
N PHE A 118 -7.21 9.57 -0.81
CA PHE A 118 -6.52 8.65 -1.71
C PHE A 118 -7.34 8.22 -2.93
N ASP A 119 -8.65 8.51 -2.97
CA ASP A 119 -9.59 7.96 -3.97
C ASP A 119 -9.19 8.23 -5.41
N LYS A 120 -8.59 9.39 -5.68
CA LYS A 120 -8.17 9.78 -7.03
C LYS A 120 -7.05 8.92 -7.61
N TRP A 121 -6.32 8.16 -6.79
CA TRP A 121 -5.26 7.25 -7.24
C TRP A 121 -5.64 5.78 -7.12
N LEU A 122 -6.61 5.44 -6.26
CA LEU A 122 -7.08 4.07 -6.10
C LEU A 122 -7.75 3.59 -7.40
N HIS A 123 -7.29 2.44 -7.88
CA HIS A 123 -7.86 1.72 -9.02
C HIS A 123 -8.92 0.71 -8.53
N PRO A 124 -9.68 0.02 -9.40
CA PRO A 124 -10.86 -0.76 -8.96
C PRO A 124 -10.59 -1.80 -7.86
N ILE A 125 -9.54 -2.61 -7.94
CA ILE A 125 -9.24 -3.65 -6.94
C ILE A 125 -8.72 -3.01 -5.66
N SER A 126 -7.78 -2.07 -5.77
CA SER A 126 -7.23 -1.33 -4.65
C SER A 126 -8.31 -0.53 -3.91
N LYS A 127 -9.22 0.14 -4.62
CA LYS A 127 -10.38 0.86 -4.07
C LYS A 127 -11.33 -0.09 -3.35
N GLN A 128 -11.67 -1.23 -3.96
CA GLN A 128 -12.51 -2.24 -3.31
C GLN A 128 -11.92 -2.70 -1.97
N LYS A 129 -10.61 -2.95 -1.94
CA LYS A 129 -9.90 -3.41 -0.74
C LYS A 129 -9.75 -2.30 0.31
N TRP A 130 -9.47 -1.07 -0.13
CA TRP A 130 -9.42 0.11 0.71
C TRP A 130 -10.74 0.34 1.43
N ASP A 131 -11.83 0.41 0.68
CA ASP A 131 -13.19 0.57 1.19
C ASP A 131 -13.57 -0.59 2.12
N GLY A 132 -13.30 -1.82 1.70
CA GLY A 132 -13.60 -3.00 2.51
C GLY A 132 -12.82 -3.04 3.83
N LEU A 133 -11.63 -2.43 3.88
CA LEU A 133 -10.87 -2.28 5.12
C LEU A 133 -11.51 -1.23 6.05
N ILE A 134 -11.99 -0.11 5.51
CA ILE A 134 -12.73 0.89 6.30
C ILE A 134 -14.04 0.27 6.82
N ASP A 135 -14.80 -0.40 5.96
CA ASP A 135 -16.04 -1.10 6.34
C ASP A 135 -15.79 -2.11 7.48
N ARG A 136 -14.65 -2.80 7.44
CA ARG A 136 -14.25 -3.78 8.47
C ARG A 136 -14.01 -3.12 9.83
N TRP A 137 -13.40 -1.94 9.86
CA TRP A 137 -13.03 -1.28 11.12
C TRP A 137 -14.13 -0.37 11.68
N GLU A 138 -14.92 0.23 10.82
CA GLU A 138 -15.84 1.31 11.18
C GLU A 138 -17.31 1.04 10.85
N GLY A 139 -17.61 -0.05 10.14
CA GLY A 139 -18.93 -0.26 9.53
C GLY A 139 -19.09 0.59 8.26
N GLU A 140 -20.30 0.67 7.71
CA GLU A 140 -20.54 1.31 6.39
C GLU A 140 -20.93 2.81 6.48
N ASP A 141 -21.17 3.33 7.69
CA ASP A 141 -21.69 4.69 7.93
C ASP A 141 -20.73 5.81 7.48
N TRP A 142 -19.44 5.50 7.31
CA TRP A 142 -18.46 6.47 6.81
C TRP A 142 -18.78 6.94 5.38
N ARG A 143 -19.47 6.11 4.59
CA ARG A 143 -19.77 6.38 3.18
C ARG A 143 -20.71 7.58 3.02
N ASP A 144 -21.54 7.84 4.01
CA ASP A 144 -22.47 8.98 4.03
C ASP A 144 -21.81 10.29 4.50
N LYS A 145 -20.62 10.21 5.13
CA LYS A 145 -19.92 11.39 5.69
C LYS A 145 -19.32 12.31 4.61
N GLY A 146 -19.14 11.82 3.38
CA GLY A 146 -18.58 12.57 2.25
C GLY A 146 -19.58 13.32 1.36
N ILE A 147 -20.88 13.33 1.71
CA ILE A 147 -21.94 13.93 0.87
C ILE A 147 -22.19 15.41 1.19
N ASP A 148 -21.64 15.94 2.30
CA ASP A 148 -21.90 17.31 2.78
C ASP A 148 -20.71 18.29 2.62
N SER A 149 -19.80 18.07 1.65
CA SER A 149 -18.70 19.01 1.33
C SER A 149 -18.87 19.72 -0.01
#